data_AF-A0A3C1N9L7-F1
#
_entry.id   AF-A0A3C1N9L7-F1
#
_cell.length_a   1.000
_cell.length_b   1.000
_cell.length_c   1.000
_cell.angle_alpha   90.00
_cell.angle_beta   90.00
_cell.angle_gamma   90.00
#
_symmetry.space_group_name_H-M   'P 1'
#
loop_
_entity.id
_entity.type
_entity.pdbx_description
1 polymer ?
#
loop_
_entity_poly.entity_id
_entity_poly.type
_entity_poly.pdbx_seq_one_letter_code
_entity_poly.pdbx_strand_id
1 'polypeptide(L)' 'GYEPVWVGDQRVGFTTSGGYGHHTGKSLAMALVDRHISDDTELSVHVVGKLQDAQILARPAWDPSGQRMRA' A
#
# COMPACT_ATOMS: atom_id res chain seq x y z
N GLY A 1 10.18 6.15 -1.86
CA GLY A 1 10.47 5.34 -0.68
C GLY A 1 10.70 6.28 0.49
N TYR A 2 10.21 5.92 1.67
CA TYR A 2 10.15 6.77 2.87
C TYR A 2 9.08 7.86 2.86
N GLU A 3 8.05 7.71 2.03
CA GLU A 3 6.87 8.56 2.07
C GLU A 3 6.03 8.24 3.33
N PRO A 4 5.55 9.26 4.08
CA PRO A 4 4.76 9.05 5.28
C PRO A 4 3.37 8.49 4.95
N VAL A 5 2.91 7.55 5.77
CA VAL A 5 1.56 6.97 5.76
C VAL A 5 0.71 7.63 6.84
N TRP A 6 -0.52 8.00 6.50
CA TRP A 6 -1.41 8.80 7.33
C TRP A 6 -2.76 8.10 7.57
N VAL A 7 -3.33 8.33 8.75
CA VAL A 7 -4.76 8.14 9.08
C VAL A 7 -5.28 9.49 9.51
N GLY A 8 -6.07 10.14 8.65
CA GLY A 8 -6.39 11.56 8.83
C GLY A 8 -5.10 12.40 8.94
N ASP A 9 -4.95 13.15 10.03
CA ASP A 9 -3.78 14.00 10.29
C ASP A 9 -2.66 13.28 11.08
N GLN A 10 -2.86 12.02 11.47
CA GLN A 10 -1.88 11.26 12.23
C GLN A 10 -0.98 10.44 11.30
N ARG A 11 0.34 10.66 11.40
CA ARG A 11 1.31 9.78 10.75
C ARG A 11 1.40 8.46 11.49
N VAL A 12 1.18 7.35 10.80
CA VAL A 12 1.13 5.99 11.35
C VAL A 12 2.20 5.06 10.79
N GLY A 13 3.01 5.52 9.84
CA GLY A 13 4.01 4.66 9.21
C GLY A 13 4.79 5.32 8.08
N PHE A 14 5.58 4.50 7.38
CA PHE A 14 6.38 4.90 6.22
C PHE A 14 6.41 3.80 5.16
N THR A 15 6.40 4.22 3.89
CA THR A 15 6.67 3.31 2.77
C THR A 15 8.14 2.88 2.78
N THR A 16 8.39 1.62 2.42
CA THR A 16 9.75 1.07 2.29
C THR A 16 10.14 0.90 0.84
N SER A 17 9.21 0.41 0.02
CA SER A 17 9.36 0.22 -1.42
C SER A 17 8.05 0.58 -2.13
N GLY A 18 8.14 0.86 -3.43
CA GLY A 18 6.96 1.11 -4.24
C GLY A 18 7.27 1.11 -5.72
N GLY A 19 6.23 0.95 -6.53
CA GLY A 19 6.31 0.89 -7.98
C GLY A 19 4.94 0.81 -8.64
N TYR A 20 4.92 0.95 -9.96
CA TYR A 20 3.70 0.81 -10.74
C TYR A 20 3.53 -0.64 -11.19
N GLY A 21 2.42 -1.27 -10.78
CA GLY A 21 2.06 -2.61 -11.20
C GLY A 21 1.44 -2.58 -12.60
N HIS A 22 2.22 -2.84 -13.66
CA HIS A 22 1.71 -2.83 -15.03
C HIS A 22 0.59 -3.86 -15.29
N HIS A 23 0.59 -5.00 -14.59
CA HIS A 23 -0.48 -6.00 -14.67
C HIS A 23 -1.77 -5.58 -13.94
N THR A 24 -1.64 -4.76 -12.90
CA THR A 24 -2.78 -4.33 -12.07
C THR A 24 -3.29 -2.94 -12.44
N GLY A 25 -2.49 -2.16 -13.17
CA GLY A 25 -2.77 -0.76 -13.50
C GLY A 25 -2.68 0.19 -12.30
N LYS A 26 -2.05 -0.23 -11.19
CA LYS A 26 -2.08 0.49 -9.90
C LYS A 26 -0.69 0.87 -9.42
N SER A 27 -0.60 2.00 -8.72
CA SER A 27 0.54 2.29 -7.85
C SER A 27 0.47 1.38 -6.62
N LEU A 28 1.55 0.66 -6.33
CA LEU A 28 1.67 -0.26 -5.20
C LEU A 28 2.86 0.15 -4.34
N ALA A 29 2.70 0.07 -3.02
CA ALA A 29 3.76 0.33 -2.06
C ALA A 29 3.73 -0.72 -0.95
N MET A 30 4.92 -1.08 -0.46
CA MET A 30 5.07 -1.74 0.83
C MET A 30 5.32 -0.68 1.87
N ALA A 31 4.71 -0.84 3.05
CA ALA A 31 4.88 0.08 4.16
C ALA A 31 4.94 -0.67 5.49
N LEU A 32 5.64 -0.08 6.45
CA LEU A 32 5.54 -0.44 7.85
C LEU A 32 4.61 0.57 8.52
N VAL A 33 3.57 0.06 9.19
CA VAL A 33 2.59 0.87 9.94
C VAL A 33 2.54 0.42 11.39
N ASP A 34 1.99 1.26 12.25
CA ASP A 34 1.80 0.95 13.66
C ASP A 34 0.91 -0.30 13.84
N ARG A 35 1.24 -1.13 14.83
CA ARG A 35 0.62 -2.45 15.07
C ARG A 35 -0.89 -2.43 15.32
N HIS A 36 -1.46 -1.28 15.67
CA HIS A 36 -2.89 -1.13 15.98
C HIS A 36 -3.73 -0.75 14.75
N ILE A 37 -3.10 -0.51 13.60
CA ILE A 37 -3.80 -0.21 12.34
C ILE A 37 -4.36 -1.51 11.78
N SER A 38 -5.67 -1.50 11.48
CA SER A 38 -6.39 -2.63 10.90
C SER A 38 -6.35 -2.59 9.37
N ASP A 39 -6.48 -3.74 8.71
CA ASP A 39 -6.43 -3.87 7.25
C ASP A 39 -7.56 -3.12 6.50
N ASP A 40 -8.66 -2.80 7.20
CA ASP A 40 -9.79 -2.02 6.68
C ASP A 40 -9.64 -0.50 6.87
N THR A 41 -8.55 -0.06 7.52
CA THR A 41 -8.29 1.36 7.75
C THR A 41 -8.04 2.09 6.43
N GLU A 42 -8.78 3.18 6.20
CA GLU A 42 -8.49 4.11 5.11
C GLU A 42 -7.20 4.89 5.42
N LEU A 43 -6.27 4.88 4.47
CA LEU A 43 -4.96 5.50 4.61
C LEU A 43 -4.77 6.58 3.55
N SER A 44 -3.78 7.43 3.77
CA SER A 44 -3.25 8.28 2.71
C SER A 44 -1.72 8.24 2.69
N VAL A 45 -1.14 8.44 1.52
CA VAL A 45 0.31 8.52 1.30
C VAL A 45 0.65 9.65 0.35
N HIS A 46 1.84 10.23 0.49
CA HIS A 46 2.32 11.18 -0.51
C HIS A 46 2.90 10.42 -1.70
N VAL A 47 2.45 10.74 -2.91
CA VAL A 47 3.01 10.26 -4.17
C VAL A 47 3.47 11.48 -4.96
N VAL A 48 4.79 11.64 -5.10
CA VAL A 48 5.40 12.80 -5.79
C VAL A 48 4.86 14.13 -5.22
N GLY A 49 4.81 14.24 -3.89
CA GLY A 49 4.37 15.44 -3.18
C GLY A 49 2.86 15.68 -3.13
N LYS A 50 2.05 14.79 -3.72
CA LYS A 50 0.58 14.88 -3.64
C LYS A 50 0.05 13.80 -2.71
N LEU A 51 -0.82 14.18 -1.78
CA LEU A 51 -1.54 13.22 -0.94
C LEU A 51 -2.49 12.40 -1.84
N GLN A 52 -2.47 11.08 -1.67
CA GLN A 52 -3.31 10.12 -2.39
C GLN A 52 -3.90 9.13 -1.39
N ASP A 53 -5.14 8.71 -1.62
CA ASP A 53 -5.78 7.67 -0.84
C ASP A 53 -5.11 6.32 -1.08
N ALA A 54 -5.04 5.52 -0.03
CA ALA A 54 -4.41 4.21 -0.01
C ALA A 54 -5.24 3.24 0.83
N GLN A 55 -5.14 1.97 0.48
CA GLN A 55 -5.81 0.88 1.19
C GLN A 55 -4.81 -0.26 1.43
N ILE A 56 -4.88 -0.89 2.60
CA ILE A 56 -4.13 -2.11 2.87
C ILE A 56 -4.71 -3.26 2.05
N LEU A 57 -3.84 -3.99 1.37
CA LEU A 57 -4.23 -5.18 0.63
C LEU A 57 -3.95 -6.43 1.46
N ALA A 58 -5.00 -7.09 1.96
CA ALA A 58 -4.88 -8.35 2.71
C ALA A 58 -4.41 -9.54 1.85
N ARG A 59 -4.43 -9.38 0.51
CA ARG A 59 -3.99 -10.40 -0.45
C ARG A 59 -3.15 -9.75 -1.55
N PRO A 60 -2.31 -10.52 -2.26
CA PRO A 60 -1.54 -10.00 -3.39
C PRO A 60 -2.43 -9.28 -4.40
N ALA A 61 -1.94 -8.15 -4.92
CA ALA A 61 -2.67 -7.35 -5.92
C ALA A 61 -2.84 -8.09 -7.26
N TRP A 62 -2.03 -9.12 -7.52
CA TRP A 62 -2.07 -9.94 -8.73
C TRP A 62 -1.97 -11.42 -8.38
N ASP A 63 -2.77 -12.24 -9.07
CA ASP A 63 -2.87 -13.69 -8.86
C ASP A 63 -2.97 -14.11 -7.37
N PRO A 64 -4.00 -13.68 -6.64
CA PRO A 64 -4.12 -13.96 -5.21
C PRO A 64 -4.28 -15.45 -4.87
N SER A 65 -4.68 -16.29 -5.83
CA SER A 65 -4.75 -17.75 -5.66
C SER A 65 -3.43 -18.45 -6.03
N GLY A 66 -2.47 -17.74 -6.61
CA GLY A 66 -1.16 -18.28 -7.02
C GLY A 66 -1.27 -19.38 -8.09
N GLN A 67 -2.34 -19.39 -8.88
CA GLN A 67 -2.58 -20.45 -9.85
C GLN A 67 -1.59 -20.43 -11.00
N ARG A 68 -1.08 -19.25 -11.38
CA ARG A 68 -0.18 -19.11 -12.54
C ARG A 68 1.21 -19.69 -12.27
N MET A 69 1.66 -19.69 -11.02
CA MET A 69 2.97 -20.25 -10.65
C MET A 69 2.94 -21.79 -10.51
N ARG A 70 1.75 -22.38 -10.32
CA ARG A 70 1.57 -23.80 -9.99
C ARG A 70 1.15 -24.67 -11.18
N ALA A 71 0.90 -24.05 -12.34
CA ALA A 71 0.48 -24.73 -13.57
C ALA A 71 1.66 -25.33 -14.33
#